data_AF-A0A7Y5XWX8-F1
#
_entry.id   AF-A0A7Y5XWX8-F1
#
_cell.length_a   1.000
_cell.length_b   1.000
_cell.length_c   1.000
_cell.angle_alpha   90.00
_cell.angle_beta   90.00
_cell.angle_gamma   90.00
#
_symmetry.space_group_name_H-M   'P 1'
#
loop_
_entity.id
_entity.type
_entity.pdbx_description
1 polymer ?
#
loop_
_entity_poly.entity_id
_entity_poly.type
_entity_poly.pdbx_seq_one_letter_code
_entity_poly.pdbx_strand_id
1 'polypeptide(L)'
;MDCVEWLRWWRQGGRTALEEILLERWDPLGVGDDPALRDTFARWAVRVGVRLRHGVSAEELFDLLAAANRRLGVRVNERQIAAAAIEIRHWYRREQDDPPRPHWPVIHTERET
;
A
#
# COMPACT_ATOMS: atom_id res chain seq x y z
N MET A 1 -0.88 7.84 -13.92
CA MET A 1 -0.96 6.38 -14.12
C MET A 1 -2.39 6.00 -14.45
N ASP A 2 -2.60 5.37 -15.61
CA ASP A 2 -3.93 4.88 -15.99
C ASP A 2 -4.31 3.58 -15.25
N CYS A 3 -5.50 3.05 -15.55
CA CYS A 3 -6.03 1.84 -14.91
C CYS A 3 -5.15 0.58 -15.13
N VAL A 4 -4.59 0.42 -16.32
CA VAL A 4 -3.82 -0.76 -16.73
C VAL A 4 -2.40 -0.66 -16.18
N GLU A 5 -1.78 0.51 -16.29
CA GLU A 5 -0.49 0.82 -15.67
C GLU A 5 -0.54 0.61 -14.16
N TRP A 6 -1.62 1.08 -13.51
CA TRP A 6 -1.81 0.89 -12.08
C TRP A 6 -1.90 -0.58 -11.71
N LEU A 7 -2.69 -1.37 -12.43
CA LEU A 7 -2.80 -2.80 -12.17
C LEU A 7 -1.48 -3.53 -12.35
N ARG A 8 -0.68 -3.12 -13.35
CA ARG A 8 0.65 -3.70 -13.60
C ARG A 8 1.61 -3.37 -12.45
N TRP A 9 1.75 -2.11 -12.10
CA TRP A 9 2.60 -1.66 -10.99
C TRP A 9 2.15 -2.28 -9.65
N TRP A 10 0.84 -2.30 -9.39
CA TRP A 10 0.25 -2.87 -8.18
C TRP A 10 0.61 -4.36 -8.01
N ARG A 11 0.56 -5.13 -9.09
CA ARG A 11 0.93 -6.55 -9.10
C ARG A 11 2.43 -6.80 -8.97
N GLN A 12 3.26 -5.89 -9.48
CA GLN A 12 4.71 -6.05 -9.47
C GLN A 12 5.34 -5.72 -8.12
N GLY A 13 4.83 -4.72 -7.41
CA GLY A 13 5.42 -4.30 -6.14
C GLY A 13 4.56 -3.40 -5.27
N GLY A 14 3.63 -2.63 -5.86
CA GLY A 14 2.81 -1.67 -5.10
C GLY A 14 2.03 -2.31 -3.95
N ARG A 15 1.50 -3.53 -4.14
CA ARG A 15 0.81 -4.25 -3.07
C ARG A 15 1.74 -4.61 -1.92
N THR A 16 2.89 -5.23 -2.23
CA THR A 16 3.86 -5.70 -1.24
C THR A 16 4.44 -4.54 -0.45
N ALA A 17 4.82 -3.45 -1.13
CA ALA A 17 5.31 -2.24 -0.48
C ALA A 17 4.27 -1.64 0.48
N LEU A 18 2.98 -1.61 0.11
CA LEU A 18 1.94 -1.13 1.01
C LEU A 18 1.71 -2.08 2.20
N GLU A 19 1.84 -3.38 2.01
CA GLU A 19 1.78 -4.37 3.09
C GLU A 19 2.86 -4.10 4.13
N GLU A 20 4.11 -3.88 3.69
CA GLU A 20 5.24 -3.54 4.55
C GLU A 20 5.01 -2.22 5.31
N ILE A 21 4.54 -1.16 4.63
CA ILE A 21 4.23 0.11 5.31
C ILE A 21 3.14 -0.07 6.36
N LEU A 22 2.10 -0.86 6.08
CA LEU A 22 1.03 -1.13 7.04
C LEU A 22 1.54 -1.90 8.26
N LEU A 23 2.42 -2.87 8.06
CA LEU A 23 3.09 -3.61 9.12
C LEU A 23 4.00 -2.71 9.97
N GLU A 24 4.78 -1.82 9.35
CA GLU A 24 5.73 -0.98 10.08
C GLU A 24 5.08 0.19 10.81
N ARG A 25 4.03 0.79 10.22
CA ARG A 25 3.52 2.09 10.69
C ARG A 25 2.19 2.00 11.41
N TRP A 26 1.34 1.07 11.03
CA TRP A 26 -0.01 0.98 11.57
C TRP A 26 -0.18 -0.17 12.58
N ASP A 27 0.36 -1.35 12.26
CA ASP A 27 0.24 -2.62 13.00
C ASP A 27 -0.41 -2.51 14.39
N PRO A 28 -1.77 -2.55 14.44
CA PRO A 28 -2.48 -2.29 15.67
C PRO A 28 -2.36 -3.43 16.67
N LEU A 29 -1.98 -4.63 16.22
CA LEU A 29 -1.90 -5.80 17.07
C LEU A 29 -0.46 -6.10 17.51
N GLY A 30 0.53 -5.36 16.99
CA GLY A 30 1.95 -5.65 17.24
C GLY A 30 2.36 -7.01 16.67
N VAL A 31 1.73 -7.42 15.58
CA VAL A 31 1.87 -8.74 14.96
C VAL A 31 2.90 -8.77 13.84
N GLY A 32 3.72 -7.73 13.69
CA GLY A 32 4.81 -7.66 12.71
C GLY A 32 5.72 -8.89 12.69
N ASP A 33 5.81 -9.63 13.80
CA ASP A 33 6.61 -10.85 13.95
C ASP A 33 5.83 -12.16 13.77
N ASP A 34 4.52 -12.14 13.49
CA ASP A 34 3.71 -13.34 13.27
C ASP A 34 3.46 -13.60 11.77
N PRO A 35 4.14 -14.59 11.16
CA PRO A 35 3.95 -14.94 9.75
C PRO A 35 2.50 -15.34 9.42
N ALA A 36 1.74 -15.87 10.39
CA ALA A 36 0.37 -16.30 10.18
C ALA A 36 -0.59 -15.12 9.94
N LEU A 37 -0.16 -13.89 10.29
CA LEU A 37 -0.97 -12.69 10.15
C LEU A 37 -0.64 -11.86 8.91
N ARG A 38 0.41 -12.20 8.14
CA ARG A 38 0.73 -11.57 6.85
C ARG A 38 -0.44 -11.54 5.87
N ASP A 39 -1.17 -12.65 5.77
CA ASP A 39 -2.38 -12.74 4.93
C ASP A 39 -3.46 -11.71 5.29
N THR A 40 -3.50 -11.28 6.55
CA THR A 40 -4.42 -10.23 7.00
C THR A 40 -3.96 -8.85 6.51
N PHE A 41 -2.66 -8.56 6.51
CA PHE A 41 -2.12 -7.31 5.98
C PHE A 41 -2.21 -7.24 4.47
N ALA A 42 -2.02 -8.36 3.76
CA ALA A 42 -2.26 -8.43 2.32
C ALA A 42 -3.71 -8.01 1.96
N ARG A 43 -4.71 -8.43 2.76
CA ARG A 43 -6.11 -7.99 2.59
C ARG A 43 -6.30 -6.50 2.87
N TRP A 44 -5.63 -5.97 3.90
CA TRP A 44 -5.65 -4.54 4.19
C TRP A 44 -4.98 -3.70 3.11
N ALA A 45 -3.84 -4.15 2.59
CA ALA A 45 -3.13 -3.52 1.49
C ALA A 45 -4.03 -3.41 0.25
N VAL A 46 -4.77 -4.46 -0.11
CA VAL A 46 -5.76 -4.39 -1.21
C VAL A 46 -6.83 -3.33 -0.92
N ARG A 47 -7.41 -3.33 0.28
CA ARG A 47 -8.48 -2.39 0.63
C ARG A 47 -8.01 -0.93 0.61
N VAL A 48 -6.84 -0.66 1.19
CA VAL A 48 -6.22 0.67 1.23
C VAL A 48 -5.78 1.10 -0.17
N GLY A 49 -5.14 0.21 -0.93
CA GLY A 49 -4.69 0.46 -2.31
C GLY A 49 -5.83 0.86 -3.25
N VAL A 50 -6.98 0.19 -3.16
CA VAL A 50 -8.18 0.57 -3.93
C VAL A 50 -8.64 1.98 -3.57
N ARG A 51 -8.68 2.33 -2.28
CA ARG A 51 -9.05 3.68 -1.83
C ARG A 51 -8.07 4.73 -2.30
N LEU A 52 -6.78 4.48 -2.18
CA LEU A 52 -5.72 5.35 -2.69
C LEU A 52 -5.90 5.64 -4.19
N ARG A 53 -6.22 4.62 -4.99
CA ARG A 53 -6.53 4.79 -6.43
C ARG A 53 -7.74 5.69 -6.68
N HIS A 54 -8.75 5.64 -5.82
CA HIS A 54 -9.89 6.55 -5.88
C HIS A 54 -9.60 7.96 -5.33
N GLY A 55 -8.37 8.23 -4.92
CA GLY A 55 -7.93 9.58 -4.55
C GLY A 55 -8.23 9.99 -3.12
N VAL A 56 -8.42 9.04 -2.20
CA VAL A 56 -8.72 9.38 -0.80
C VAL A 56 -7.63 10.27 -0.18
N SER A 57 -8.06 11.14 0.72
CA SER A 57 -7.18 11.99 1.53
C SER A 57 -6.52 11.20 2.67
N ALA A 58 -5.53 11.82 3.32
CA ALA A 58 -4.94 11.26 4.54
C ALA A 58 -5.96 11.21 5.71
N GLU A 59 -6.91 12.15 5.77
CA GLU A 59 -7.96 12.16 6.78
C GLU A 59 -8.92 10.98 6.60
N GLU A 60 -9.33 10.70 5.36
CA GLU A 60 -10.18 9.53 5.05
C GLU A 60 -9.45 8.20 5.32
N LEU A 61 -8.13 8.15 5.10
CA LEU A 61 -7.32 7.00 5.50
C LEU A 61 -7.23 6.87 7.02
N PHE A 62 -7.04 7.97 7.74
CA PHE A 62 -7.06 7.97 9.20
C PHE A 62 -8.37 7.37 9.71
N ASP A 63 -9.52 7.82 9.20
CA ASP A 63 -10.83 7.30 9.63
C ASP A 63 -10.98 5.81 9.33
N LEU A 64 -10.50 5.36 8.17
CA LEU A 64 -10.50 3.95 7.79
C LEU A 64 -9.70 3.10 8.77
N LEU A 65 -8.47 3.51 9.09
CA LEU A 65 -7.57 2.79 10.00
C LEU A 65 -8.06 2.87 11.46
N ALA A 66 -8.57 4.01 11.90
CA ALA A 66 -9.17 4.17 13.23
C ALA A 66 -10.43 3.29 13.39
N ALA A 67 -11.28 3.23 12.37
CA ALA A 67 -12.42 2.32 12.35
C ALA A 67 -12.00 0.84 12.39
N ALA A 68 -10.89 0.50 11.73
CA ALA A 68 -10.31 -0.84 11.79
C ALA A 68 -9.83 -1.19 13.20
N ASN A 69 -9.06 -0.32 13.86
CA ASN A 69 -8.62 -0.53 15.25
C ASN A 69 -9.81 -0.75 16.21
N ARG A 70 -10.86 0.07 16.07
CA ARG A 70 -12.09 -0.07 16.87
C ARG A 70 -12.74 -1.44 16.70
N ARG A 71 -12.80 -1.95 15.46
CA ARG A 71 -13.37 -3.29 15.16
C ARG A 71 -12.51 -4.42 15.71
N LEU A 72 -11.19 -4.22 15.77
CA LEU A 72 -10.24 -5.16 16.36
C LEU A 72 -10.21 -5.10 17.90
N GLY A 73 -10.92 -4.15 18.53
CA GLY A 73 -10.90 -3.97 19.98
C GLY A 73 -9.59 -3.37 20.50
N VAL A 74 -8.76 -2.81 19.62
CA VAL A 74 -7.45 -2.23 19.97
C VAL A 74 -7.61 -0.76 20.33
N ARG A 75 -6.86 -0.31 21.34
CA ARG A 75 -6.79 1.11 21.70
C ARG A 75 -6.27 1.94 20.52
N VAL A 76 -7.02 2.98 20.17
CA VAL A 76 -6.66 3.91 19.10
C VAL A 76 -5.57 4.85 19.63
N ASN A 77 -4.36 4.75 19.09
CA ASN A 77 -3.37 5.81 19.21
C ASN A 77 -3.51 6.73 17.99
N GLU A 78 -4.32 7.78 18.13
CA GLU A 78 -4.66 8.68 17.02
C GLU A 78 -3.42 9.29 16.36
N ARG A 79 -2.39 9.62 17.14
CA ARG A 79 -1.15 10.18 16.60
C ARG A 79 -0.43 9.17 15.69
N GLN A 80 -0.37 7.91 16.09
CA GLN A 80 0.24 6.85 15.28
C GLN A 80 -0.57 6.62 13.99
N ILE A 81 -1.90 6.56 14.09
CA ILE A 81 -2.76 6.35 12.93
C ILE A 81 -2.66 7.53 11.95
N ALA A 82 -2.64 8.76 12.46
CA ALA A 82 -2.47 9.95 11.63
C ALA A 82 -1.12 9.95 10.91
N ALA A 83 -0.04 9.60 11.61
CA ALA A 83 1.27 9.45 11.01
C ALA A 83 1.28 8.39 9.90
N ALA A 84 0.72 7.20 10.16
CA ALA A 84 0.61 6.12 9.18
C ALA A 84 -0.21 6.56 7.95
N ALA A 85 -1.34 7.21 8.14
CA ALA A 85 -2.20 7.69 7.05
C ALA A 85 -1.49 8.72 6.16
N ILE A 86 -0.77 9.68 6.76
CA ILE A 86 0.03 10.67 6.03
C ILE A 86 1.14 9.99 5.23
N GLU A 87 1.87 9.06 5.86
CA GLU A 87 2.99 8.36 5.22
C GLU A 87 2.53 7.50 4.04
N ILE A 88 1.46 6.72 4.21
CA ILE A 88 0.85 5.94 3.13
C ILE A 88 0.44 6.86 1.97
N ARG A 89 -0.19 8.00 2.27
CA ARG A 89 -0.64 8.93 1.22
C ARG A 89 0.54 9.57 0.48
N HIS A 90 1.58 9.94 1.21
CA HIS A 90 2.81 10.51 0.66
C HIS A 90 3.58 9.50 -0.19
N TRP A 91 3.73 8.26 0.29
CA TRP A 91 4.31 7.17 -0.48
C TRP A 91 3.55 6.97 -1.79
N TYR A 92 2.22 6.83 -1.71
CA TYR A 92 1.42 6.58 -2.91
C TYR A 92 1.49 7.73 -3.92
N ARG A 93 1.53 8.98 -3.47
CA ARG A 93 1.74 10.14 -4.37
C ARG A 93 3.09 10.06 -5.09
N ARG A 94 4.16 9.74 -4.35
CA ARG A 94 5.51 9.60 -4.92
C ARG A 94 5.55 8.55 -6.04
N GLU A 95 4.93 7.40 -5.80
CA GLU A 95 4.83 6.31 -6.79
C GLU A 95 3.97 6.68 -8.01
N GLN A 96 3.02 7.62 -7.86
CA GLN A 96 2.24 8.14 -8.98
C GLN A 96 3.02 9.14 -9.83
N ASP A 97 3.84 9.98 -9.19
CA ASP A 97 4.61 11.05 -9.84
C ASP A 97 5.89 10.50 -10.52
N ASP A 98 6.51 9.47 -9.93
CA ASP A 98 7.70 8.79 -10.47
C ASP A 98 7.53 7.27 -10.40
N PRO A 99 6.75 6.67 -11.32
CA PRO A 99 6.53 5.24 -11.31
C PRO A 99 7.84 4.50 -11.64
N PRO A 100 8.18 3.40 -10.92
CA PRO A 100 9.40 2.66 -11.18
C PRO A 100 9.45 2.26 -12.65
N ARG A 101 10.50 2.71 -13.36
CA ARG A 101 10.67 2.40 -14.78
C ARG A 101 10.73 0.89 -14.94
N PRO A 102 9.91 0.27 -15.80
CA PRO A 102 10.07 -1.14 -16.11
C PRO A 102 11.45 -1.32 -16.75
N HIS A 103 12.35 -2.02 -16.07
CA HIS A 103 13.55 -2.55 -16.70
C HIS A 103 13.10 -3.68 -17.63
N TRP A 104 12.67 -3.34 -18.84
CA TRP A 104 12.53 -4.34 -19.88
C TRP A 104 13.95 -4.69 -20.34
N PRO A 105 14.40 -5.97 -20.32
CA PRO A 105 15.55 -6.33 -21.13
C PRO A 105 15.13 -6.12 -22.58
N VAL A 106 15.76 -5.16 -23.27
CA VAL A 106 15.56 -4.97 -24.71
C VAL A 106 15.94 -6.29 -25.39
N ILE A 107 14.94 -7.12 -25.70
CA ILE A 107 15.14 -8.26 -26.58
C ILE A 107 15.32 -7.63 -27.97
N HIS A 108 16.57 -7.39 -28.34
CA HIS A 108 16.92 -7.18 -29.73
C HIS A 108 16.61 -8.49 -30.46
N THR A 109 15.40 -8.61 -30.99
CA THR A 109 15.13 -9.56 -32.06
C THR A 109 15.84 -9.03 -33.30
N GLU A 110 17.14 -9.30 -33.38
CA GLU A 110 17.83 -9.37 -34.66
C GLU A 110 17.24 -10.59 -35.37
N ARG A 111 16.27 -10.33 -36.25
CA ARG A 111 16.00 -11.20 -37.39
C ARG A 111 17.18 -11.00 -38.33
N GLU A 112 18.20 -11.82 -38.19
CA GLU A 112 19.07 -12.13 -39.31
C GLU A 112 18.43 -13.23 -40.16
N THR A 113 18.56 -12.99 -41.46
CA THR A 113 17.96 -13.60 -42.64
C THR A 113 18.29 -15.06 -42.86
#